data_AF-A0A7S2DVI6-F1
#
_entry.id   AF-A0A7S2DVI6-F1
#
_cell.length_a   1.000
_cell.length_b   1.000
_cell.length_c   1.000
_cell.angle_alpha   90.00
_cell.angle_beta   90.00
_cell.angle_gamma   90.00
#
_symmetry.space_group_name_H-M   'P 1'
#
loop_
_entity.id
_entity.type
_entity.pdbx_description
1 polymer ?
#
loop_
_entity_poly.entity_id
_entity_poly.type
_entity_poly.pdbx_seq_one_letter_code
_entity_poly.pdbx_strand_id
1 'polypeptide(L)'
;GLVHVVRAADCRRMKKRAAQLEEPSEICAHLLKCAAEAEETYTTALEAMQLQPGATEAEIARQYRRWSMRIHPDKCSLPDASAAFQVLVRSHNRLRGRLSGGGEGSAAAAA
;
A
#
# COMPACT_ATOMS: atom_id res chain seq x y z
N GLY A 1 -5.73 -15.54 -29.51
CA GLY A 1 -5.17 -14.72 -28.42
C GLY A 1 -5.72 -15.25 -27.13
N LEU A 2 -4.87 -15.84 -26.29
CA LEU A 2 -5.31 -16.68 -25.17
C LEU A 2 -5.81 -15.82 -24.00
N VAL A 3 -7.06 -16.07 -23.63
CA VAL A 3 -7.73 -15.64 -22.41
C VAL A 3 -7.14 -16.34 -21.18
N HIS A 4 -6.99 -15.58 -20.09
CA HIS A 4 -6.91 -15.95 -18.66
C HIS A 4 -6.33 -17.31 -18.26
N VAL A 5 -5.17 -17.30 -17.58
CA VAL A 5 -4.79 -18.36 -16.63
C VAL A 5 -4.28 -17.74 -15.33
N VAL A 6 -5.16 -17.74 -14.33
CA VAL A 6 -4.95 -17.94 -12.88
C VAL A 6 -3.52 -17.73 -12.35
N ARG A 7 -3.36 -16.79 -11.41
CA ARG A 7 -2.59 -17.05 -10.18
C ARG A 7 -3.26 -16.41 -8.96
N ALA A 8 -4.24 -17.14 -8.43
CA ALA A 8 -4.51 -17.14 -6.99
C ALA A 8 -3.58 -18.18 -6.35
N ALA A 9 -2.49 -17.73 -5.70
CA ALA A 9 -1.64 -18.49 -4.76
C ALA A 9 -0.53 -17.53 -4.30
N ASP A 10 -0.37 -17.15 -3.03
CA ASP A 10 -0.46 -17.98 -1.84
C ASP A 10 -1.08 -17.23 -0.65
N CYS A 11 -2.38 -17.47 -0.44
CA CYS A 11 -2.99 -17.38 0.88
C CYS A 11 -2.68 -18.68 1.63
N ARG A 12 -1.40 -18.99 1.85
CA ARG A 12 -1.00 -20.15 2.65
C ARG A 12 0.25 -19.86 3.46
N ARG A 13 -0.02 -19.73 4.77
CA ARG A 13 0.93 -19.87 5.89
C ARG A 13 1.78 -18.62 6.10
N MET A 14 1.39 -17.83 7.11
CA MET A 14 2.22 -17.54 8.29
C MET A 14 1.33 -17.06 9.45
N LYS A 15 0.76 -18.00 10.21
CA LYS A 15 0.45 -17.75 11.62
C LYS A 15 1.79 -17.65 12.37
N LYS A 16 2.41 -16.48 12.44
CA LYS A 16 3.42 -16.20 13.47
C LYS A 16 3.68 -14.69 13.58
N ARG A 17 2.97 -14.07 14.54
CA ARG A 17 3.21 -12.75 15.12
C ARG A 17 3.27 -11.59 14.12
N ALA A 18 2.33 -10.66 14.24
CA ALA A 18 2.41 -9.34 13.63
C ALA A 18 3.73 -8.66 14.03
N ALA A 19 4.79 -8.89 13.27
CA ALA A 19 5.97 -8.05 13.26
C ALA A 19 5.52 -6.78 12.54
N GLN A 20 5.27 -5.71 13.28
CA GLN A 20 5.19 -4.40 12.66
C GLN A 20 6.51 -4.22 11.89
N LEU A 21 6.45 -3.88 10.61
CA LEU A 21 7.66 -3.44 9.91
C LEU A 21 8.13 -2.17 10.61
N GLU A 22 9.20 -2.26 11.39
CA GLU A 22 9.72 -1.14 12.17
C GLU A 22 10.84 -0.42 11.42
N GLU A 23 11.56 -1.13 10.55
CA GLU A 23 12.71 -0.63 9.82
C GLU A 23 12.30 0.05 8.50
N PRO A 24 12.88 1.22 8.18
CA PRO A 24 12.52 2.00 7.00
C PRO A 24 12.79 1.26 5.69
N SER A 25 13.85 0.44 5.63
CA SER A 25 14.18 -0.38 4.45
C SER A 25 13.12 -1.44 4.15
N GLU A 26 12.61 -2.10 5.19
CA GLU A 26 11.58 -3.14 5.03
C GLU A 26 10.24 -2.55 4.61
N ILE A 27 9.88 -1.39 5.18
CA ILE A 27 8.68 -0.64 4.78
C ILE A 27 8.77 -0.27 3.29
N CYS A 28 9.92 0.24 2.84
CA CYS A 28 10.13 0.57 1.42
C CYS A 28 9.99 -0.65 0.51
N ALA A 29 10.65 -1.76 0.85
CA ALA A 29 10.59 -2.99 0.06
C ALA A 29 9.16 -3.57 -0.01
N HIS A 30 8.41 -3.53 1.10
CA HIS A 30 7.03 -3.99 1.16
C HIS A 30 6.12 -3.15 0.25
N LEU A 31 6.21 -1.82 0.35
CA LEU A 31 5.41 -0.91 -0.47
C LEU A 31 5.69 -1.11 -1.96
N LEU A 32 6.96 -1.19 -2.35
CA LEU A 32 7.34 -1.42 -3.74
C LEU A 32 6.88 -2.79 -4.26
N LYS A 33 6.92 -3.82 -3.42
CA LYS A 33 6.40 -5.15 -3.76
C LYS A 33 4.90 -5.10 -4.02
N CYS A 34 4.13 -4.46 -3.15
CA CYS A 34 2.69 -4.31 -3.33
C CYS A 34 2.33 -3.43 -4.54
N ALA A 35 3.17 -2.46 -4.90
CA ALA A 35 2.98 -1.64 -6.10
C ALA A 35 3.34 -2.36 -7.41
N ALA A 36 4.27 -3.32 -7.37
CA ALA A 36 4.65 -4.12 -8.53
C ALA A 36 3.53 -5.10 -8.95
N GLU A 37 2.66 -5.47 -8.02
CA GLU A 37 1.43 -6.19 -8.34
C GLU A 37 0.45 -5.19 -8.97
N ALA A 38 0.49 -5.10 -10.31
CA ALA A 38 -0.22 -4.11 -11.15
C ALA A 38 -1.75 -4.04 -10.94
N GLU A 39 -2.31 -4.95 -10.16
CA GLU A 39 -3.70 -4.89 -9.70
C GLU A 39 -3.78 -4.05 -8.42
N GLU A 40 -3.77 -2.73 -8.60
CA GLU A 40 -3.88 -1.75 -7.51
C GLU A 40 -5.33 -1.65 -6.99
N THR A 41 -5.81 -2.77 -6.46
CA THR A 41 -7.12 -2.92 -5.85
C THR A 41 -7.13 -2.38 -4.43
N TYR A 42 -8.33 -2.20 -3.87
CA TYR A 42 -8.48 -1.78 -2.48
C TYR A 42 -7.87 -2.76 -1.48
N THR A 43 -7.94 -4.06 -1.77
CA THR A 43 -7.34 -5.10 -0.93
C THR A 43 -5.82 -4.94 -0.92
N THR A 44 -5.21 -4.75 -2.08
CA THR A 44 -3.78 -4.47 -2.23
C THR A 44 -3.38 -3.19 -1.49
N ALA A 45 -4.19 -2.13 -1.53
CA ALA A 45 -3.91 -0.89 -0.81
C ALA A 45 -3.97 -1.05 0.73
N LEU A 46 -4.89 -1.86 1.25
CA LEU A 46 -4.94 -2.20 2.67
C LEU A 46 -3.73 -3.05 3.08
N GLU A 47 -3.35 -4.01 2.24
CA GLU A 47 -2.21 -4.89 2.46
C GLU A 47 -0.88 -4.13 2.38
N ALA A 48 -0.75 -3.21 1.44
CA ALA A 48 0.37 -2.28 1.33
C ALA A 48 0.54 -1.46 2.61
N MET A 49 -0.56 -1.03 3.23
CA MET A 49 -0.53 -0.29 4.51
C MET A 49 -0.53 -1.19 5.75
N GLN A 50 -0.57 -2.52 5.60
CA GLN A 50 -0.73 -3.49 6.70
C GLN A 50 -1.93 -3.22 7.60
N LEU A 51 -3.06 -2.87 6.98
CA LEU A 51 -4.32 -2.61 7.66
C LEU A 51 -5.28 -3.78 7.48
N GLN A 52 -6.20 -3.92 8.43
CA GLN A 52 -7.24 -4.94 8.34
C GLN A 52 -8.30 -4.56 7.30
N PRO A 53 -8.94 -5.55 6.64
CA PRO A 53 -10.13 -5.32 5.83
C PRO A 53 -11.26 -4.75 6.70
N GLY A 54 -11.59 -3.48 6.47
CA GLY A 54 -12.54 -2.73 7.30
C GLY A 54 -11.91 -1.68 8.22
N ALA A 55 -10.60 -1.43 8.09
CA ALA A 55 -9.93 -0.34 8.80
C ALA A 55 -10.66 1.00 8.59
N THR A 56 -10.81 1.74 9.68
CA THR A 56 -11.43 3.06 9.68
C THR A 56 -10.49 4.13 9.12
N GLU A 57 -11.04 5.26 8.70
CA GLU A 57 -10.23 6.39 8.23
C GLU A 57 -9.20 6.85 9.28
N ALA A 58 -9.58 6.81 10.56
CA ALA A 58 -8.68 7.14 11.67
C ALA A 58 -7.50 6.16 11.81
N GLU A 59 -7.68 4.89 11.46
CA GLU A 59 -6.61 3.89 11.45
C GLU A 59 -5.70 4.07 10.23
N ILE A 60 -6.30 4.30 9.06
CA ILE A 60 -5.59 4.59 7.81
C ILE A 60 -4.69 5.82 7.98
N ALA A 61 -5.24 6.91 8.51
CA ALA A 61 -4.48 8.15 8.76
C ALA A 61 -3.38 7.97 9.82
N ARG A 62 -3.64 7.20 10.89
CA ARG A 62 -2.63 6.89 11.92
C ARG A 62 -1.46 6.10 11.32
N GLN A 63 -1.76 5.07 10.54
CA GLN A 63 -0.74 4.23 9.91
C GLN A 63 0.06 5.01 8.86
N TYR A 64 -0.62 5.81 8.02
CA TYR A 64 0.01 6.68 7.05
C TYR A 64 1.01 7.64 7.71
N ARG A 65 0.62 8.32 8.79
CA ARG A 65 1.52 9.23 9.53
C ARG A 65 2.72 8.49 10.10
N ARG A 66 2.51 7.30 10.68
CA ARG A 66 3.58 6.48 11.27
C ARG A 66 4.62 6.10 10.22
N TRP A 67 4.18 5.60 9.07
CA TRP A 67 5.09 5.19 7.99
C TRP A 67 5.72 6.38 7.29
N SER A 68 4.97 7.45 7.06
CA SER A 68 5.49 8.69 6.46
C SER A 68 6.69 9.23 7.22
N MET A 69 6.70 9.18 8.55
CA MET A 69 7.86 9.62 9.34
C MET A 69 9.07 8.68 9.24
N ARG A 70 8.85 7.39 8.94
CA ARG A 70 9.91 6.37 8.84
C ARG A 70 10.58 6.40 7.46
N ILE A 71 9.78 6.50 6.40
CA ILE A 71 10.25 6.46 5.01
C ILE A 71 10.29 7.84 4.33
N HIS A 72 10.23 8.93 5.11
CA HIS A 72 10.29 10.28 4.53
C HIS A 72 11.61 10.46 3.77
N PRO A 73 11.58 10.95 2.51
CA PRO A 73 12.81 11.09 1.70
C PRO A 73 13.84 12.05 2.32
N ASP A 74 13.40 12.96 3.19
CA ASP A 74 14.29 13.86 3.95
C ASP A 74 15.09 13.14 5.06
N LYS A 75 14.48 12.13 5.70
CA LYS A 75 15.08 11.40 6.83
C LYS A 75 15.70 10.07 6.43
N CYS A 76 15.33 9.55 5.26
CA CYS A 76 15.72 8.25 4.77
C CYS A 76 16.56 8.42 3.50
N SER A 77 17.87 8.17 3.59
CA SER A 77 18.79 8.23 2.46
C SER A 77 18.73 7.01 1.53
N LEU A 78 17.66 6.21 1.62
CA LEU A 78 17.47 5.06 0.74
C LEU A 78 17.07 5.53 -0.66
N PRO A 79 17.63 4.95 -1.73
CA PRO A 79 17.27 5.30 -3.11
C PRO A 79 15.77 5.07 -3.39
N ASP A 80 15.21 4.06 -2.72
CA ASP A 80 13.84 3.61 -2.90
C ASP A 80 12.83 4.35 -2.01
N ALA A 81 13.28 5.19 -1.07
CA ALA A 81 12.39 5.89 -0.13
C ALA A 81 11.38 6.79 -0.84
N SER A 82 11.82 7.51 -1.88
CA SER A 82 10.94 8.38 -2.67
C SER A 82 9.86 7.58 -3.40
N ALA A 83 10.23 6.48 -4.04
CA ALA A 83 9.30 5.62 -4.76
C ALA A 83 8.30 4.94 -3.81
N ALA A 84 8.79 4.38 -2.70
CA ALA A 84 7.95 3.77 -1.67
C ALA A 84 6.98 4.79 -1.04
N PHE A 85 7.45 6.02 -0.77
CA PHE A 85 6.60 7.07 -0.22
C PHE A 85 5.46 7.44 -1.19
N GLN A 86 5.73 7.50 -2.49
CA GLN A 86 4.69 7.72 -3.49
C GLN A 86 3.64 6.61 -3.51
N VAL A 87 4.06 5.35 -3.37
CA VAL A 87 3.14 4.22 -3.25
C VAL A 87 2.27 4.36 -2.01
N LEU A 88 2.88 4.67 -0.85
CA LEU A 88 2.15 4.88 0.41
C LEU A 88 1.06 5.96 0.29
N VAL A 89 1.41 7.10 -0.33
CA VAL A 89 0.47 8.20 -0.59
C VAL A 89 -0.68 7.74 -1.50
N ARG A 90 -0.35 6.99 -2.55
CA ARG A 90 -1.34 6.49 -3.51
C ARG A 90 -2.30 5.50 -2.85
N SER A 91 -1.79 4.53 -2.09
CA SER A 91 -2.59 3.58 -1.33
C SER A 91 -3.52 4.31 -0.35
N HIS A 92 -2.98 5.27 0.41
CA HIS A 92 -3.77 6.09 1.33
C HIS A 92 -4.91 6.86 0.64
N ASN A 93 -4.62 7.53 -0.47
CA ASN A 93 -5.63 8.25 -1.24
C ASN A 93 -6.72 7.32 -1.79
N ARG A 94 -6.34 6.10 -2.21
CA ARG A 94 -7.28 5.08 -2.68
C ARG A 94 -8.21 4.60 -1.57
N LEU A 95 -7.68 4.33 -0.38
CA LEU A 95 -8.48 3.90 0.77
C LEU A 95 -9.45 5.01 1.20
N ARG A 96 -8.96 6.25 1.31
CA ARG A 96 -9.78 7.41 1.69
C ARG A 96 -10.85 7.74 0.65
N GLY A 97 -10.52 7.67 -0.64
CA GLY A 97 -11.49 7.90 -1.72
C GLY A 97 -12.68 6.92 -1.70
N ARG A 98 -12.48 5.68 -1.24
CA ARG A 98 -13.56 4.70 -1.08
C ARG A 98 -14.39 4.90 0.20
N LEU A 99 -13.77 5.37 1.29
CA LEU A 99 -14.47 5.62 2.55
C LEU A 99 -15.26 6.93 2.56
N SER A 100 -14.81 7.94 1.80
CA SER A 100 -15.43 9.28 1.78
C SER A 100 -16.59 9.42 0.78
N GLY A 101 -16.78 8.49 -0.17
CA GLY A 101 -18.00 8.37 -0.98
C GLY A 101 -18.59 9.67 -1.56
N GLY A 102 -17.85 10.40 -2.40
CA GLY A 102 -18.37 11.50 -3.23
C GLY A 102 -17.30 12.45 -3.76
N GLY A 103 -16.96 12.34 -5.06
CA GLY A 103 -16.13 13.32 -5.78
C GLY A 103 -14.75 12.81 -6.25
N GLU A 104 -14.72 12.30 -7.48
CA GLU A 104 -13.71 12.51 -8.52
C GLU A 104 -12.21 12.67 -8.14
N GLY A 105 -11.35 11.79 -8.67
CA GLY A 105 -9.90 12.04 -8.72
C GLY A 105 -9.01 10.82 -8.94
N SER A 106 -9.07 10.22 -10.14
CA SER A 106 -7.93 9.69 -10.91
C SER A 106 -8.38 8.55 -11.84
N ALA A 107 -9.25 8.90 -12.79
CA ALA A 107 -9.14 8.38 -14.13
C ALA A 107 -7.92 9.07 -14.78
N ALA A 108 -6.77 8.42 -14.78
CA ALA A 108 -5.61 8.84 -15.59
C ALA A 108 -4.61 7.68 -15.75
N ALA A 109 -4.93 6.76 -16.65
CA ALA A 109 -4.01 5.92 -17.43
C ALA A 109 -4.88 5.26 -18.52
N ALA A 110 -5.37 6.03 -19.48
CA ALA A 110 -4.71 6.35 -20.75
C ALA A 110 -4.87 5.20 -21.76
N ALA A 111 -5.60 5.54 -22.82
CA ALA A 111 -5.96 4.76 -23.99
C ALA A 111 -4.78 4.52 -24.94
#